data_AF-A0A7M1S6T5-F1
#
_entry.id   AF-A0A7M1S6T5-F1
#
_cell.length_a   1.000
_cell.length_b   1.000
_cell.length_c   1.000
_cell.angle_alpha   90.00
_cell.angle_beta   90.00
_cell.angle_gamma   90.00
#
_symmetry.space_group_name_H-M   'P 1'
#
loop_
_entity.id
_entity.type
_entity.pdbx_description
1 polymer ?
#
loop_
_entity_poly.entity_id
_entity_poly.type
_entity_poly.pdbx_seq_one_letter_code
_entity_poly.pdbx_strand_id
1 'polypeptide(L)'
;MNPKAIALIEMSKASKLPYLDLAGLGLTEIPEEITALPWLTRLSLSDNFISDIALLASLPNIHKLSLSHNRLINILPLQTLQKLKFLFLHHNRIDDIGPLGEIKTLKKLVLSHNRITDIAPLEYLPDLVYLDIRHNPLHAGSAAHLPGSLIISRLP
;
A
#
# COMPACT_ATOMS: atom_id res chain seq x y z
N MET A 1 -12.97 8.78 -17.17
CA MET A 1 -13.11 7.55 -16.36
C MET A 1 -12.86 6.32 -17.23
N ASN A 2 -12.06 5.35 -16.77
CA ASN A 2 -11.72 4.15 -17.57
C ASN A 2 -12.94 3.18 -17.61
N PRO A 3 -13.52 2.87 -18.79
CA PRO A 3 -14.72 2.03 -18.88
C PRO A 3 -14.52 0.60 -18.36
N LYS A 4 -13.32 0.05 -18.51
CA LYS A 4 -12.97 -1.28 -17.99
C LYS A 4 -12.94 -1.28 -16.47
N ALA A 5 -12.46 -0.21 -15.84
CA ALA A 5 -12.49 -0.08 -14.39
C ALA A 5 -13.93 -0.08 -13.85
N ILE A 6 -14.83 0.67 -14.50
CA ILE A 6 -16.25 0.71 -14.11
C ILE A 6 -16.93 -0.64 -14.26
N ALA A 7 -16.68 -1.35 -15.37
CA ALA A 7 -17.22 -2.69 -15.54
C ALA A 7 -16.77 -3.68 -14.44
N LEU A 8 -15.49 -3.60 -14.03
CA LEU A 8 -14.95 -4.44 -12.95
C LEU A 8 -15.55 -4.08 -11.59
N ILE A 9 -15.73 -2.78 -11.31
CA ILE A 9 -16.37 -2.28 -10.09
C ILE A 9 -17.82 -2.76 -10.01
N GLU A 10 -18.60 -2.60 -11.07
CA GLU A 10 -20.00 -3.03 -11.12
C GLU A 10 -20.13 -4.55 -10.99
N MET A 11 -19.24 -5.33 -11.62
CA MET A 11 -19.21 -6.78 -11.44
C MET A 11 -18.90 -7.18 -9.98
N SER A 12 -17.92 -6.51 -9.36
CA SER A 12 -17.59 -6.71 -7.95
C SER A 12 -18.76 -6.33 -7.04
N LYS A 13 -19.48 -5.25 -7.37
CA LYS A 13 -20.69 -4.78 -6.67
C LYS A 13 -21.81 -5.81 -6.73
N ALA A 14 -22.16 -6.27 -7.92
CA ALA A 14 -23.24 -7.23 -8.16
C ALA A 14 -22.99 -8.57 -7.47
N SER A 15 -21.74 -9.03 -7.48
CA SER A 15 -21.36 -10.34 -6.92
C SER A 15 -20.84 -10.27 -5.48
N LYS A 16 -20.77 -9.08 -4.88
CA LYS A 16 -20.14 -8.80 -3.58
C LYS A 16 -18.78 -9.48 -3.42
N LEU A 17 -17.94 -9.38 -4.45
CA LEU A 17 -16.62 -10.01 -4.41
C LEU A 17 -15.79 -9.41 -3.26
N PRO A 18 -15.03 -10.24 -2.51
CA PRO A 18 -14.16 -9.73 -1.46
C PRO A 18 -12.86 -9.14 -2.01
N TYR A 19 -12.65 -9.21 -3.33
CA TYR A 19 -11.48 -8.74 -4.04
C TYR A 19 -11.86 -7.95 -5.29
N LEU A 20 -11.05 -6.95 -5.61
CA LEU A 20 -11.15 -6.17 -6.84
C LEU A 20 -9.75 -5.92 -7.40
N ASP A 21 -9.58 -6.16 -8.71
CA ASP A 21 -8.33 -5.89 -9.42
C ASP A 21 -8.56 -4.82 -10.49
N LEU A 22 -7.88 -3.70 -10.32
CA LEU A 22 -7.89 -2.55 -11.22
C LEU A 22 -6.47 -2.25 -11.73
N ALA A 23 -5.57 -3.22 -11.70
CA ALA A 23 -4.20 -3.04 -12.14
C ALA A 23 -4.08 -2.83 -13.67
N GLY A 24 -3.10 -2.03 -14.10
CA GLY A 24 -2.77 -1.89 -15.52
C GLY A 24 -3.84 -1.17 -16.34
N LEU A 25 -4.69 -0.37 -15.71
CA LEU A 25 -5.81 0.33 -16.35
C LEU A 25 -5.47 1.78 -16.72
N GLY A 26 -4.22 2.22 -16.49
CA GLY A 26 -3.80 3.60 -16.76
C GLY A 26 -4.57 4.63 -15.94
N LEU A 27 -5.03 4.26 -14.74
CA LEU A 27 -5.78 5.15 -13.85
C LEU A 27 -4.88 6.26 -13.34
N THR A 28 -5.30 7.52 -13.44
CA THR A 28 -4.65 8.66 -12.80
C THR A 28 -5.21 8.94 -11.40
N GLU A 29 -6.41 8.45 -11.13
CA GLU A 29 -7.16 8.60 -9.88
C GLU A 29 -7.92 7.30 -9.59
N ILE A 30 -8.25 7.07 -8.32
CA ILE A 30 -9.12 5.96 -7.92
C ILE A 30 -10.56 6.34 -8.28
N PRO A 31 -11.33 5.50 -9.00
CA PRO A 31 -12.73 5.78 -9.29
C PRO A 31 -13.57 5.90 -8.00
N GLU A 32 -14.40 6.93 -7.90
CA GLU A 32 -15.22 7.23 -6.71
C GLU A 32 -16.20 6.10 -6.38
N GLU A 33 -16.62 5.33 -7.39
CA GLU A 33 -17.53 4.19 -7.24
C GLU A 33 -16.97 3.10 -6.31
N ILE A 34 -15.65 3.08 -6.07
CA ILE A 34 -15.06 2.14 -5.11
C ILE A 34 -15.59 2.34 -3.70
N THR A 35 -16.02 3.56 -3.34
CA THR A 35 -16.60 3.89 -2.03
C THR A 35 -17.89 3.10 -1.76
N ALA A 36 -18.56 2.65 -2.80
CA ALA A 36 -19.75 1.80 -2.71
C ALA A 36 -19.42 0.32 -2.44
N LEU A 37 -18.15 -0.04 -2.24
CA LEU A 37 -17.68 -1.41 -2.00
C LEU A 37 -17.02 -1.58 -0.61
N PRO A 38 -17.66 -1.20 0.51
CA PRO A 38 -17.04 -1.19 1.85
C PRO A 38 -16.68 -2.60 2.37
N TRP A 39 -17.15 -3.67 1.73
CA TRP A 39 -16.84 -5.05 2.08
C TRP A 39 -15.53 -5.57 1.47
N LEU A 40 -14.88 -4.81 0.58
CA LEU A 40 -13.63 -5.25 -0.04
C LEU A 40 -12.58 -5.55 1.03
N THR A 41 -11.94 -6.70 0.85
CA THR A 41 -10.83 -7.15 1.71
C THR A 41 -9.50 -7.17 0.97
N ARG A 42 -9.53 -7.19 -0.36
CA ARG A 42 -8.35 -7.20 -1.22
C ARG A 42 -8.54 -6.24 -2.38
N LEU A 43 -7.57 -5.36 -2.60
CA LEU A 43 -7.60 -4.40 -3.70
C LEU A 43 -6.24 -4.32 -4.39
N SER A 44 -6.24 -4.42 -5.71
CA SER A 44 -5.07 -4.17 -6.55
C SER A 44 -5.32 -2.95 -7.40
N LEU A 45 -4.44 -1.96 -7.28
CA LEU A 45 -4.39 -0.71 -8.04
C LEU A 45 -3.00 -0.55 -8.68
N SER A 46 -2.24 -1.63 -8.81
CA SER A 46 -0.87 -1.62 -9.32
C SER A 46 -0.79 -1.18 -10.79
N ASP A 47 0.39 -0.76 -11.25
CA ASP A 47 0.63 -0.48 -12.67
C ASP A 47 -0.34 0.58 -13.24
N ASN A 48 -0.49 1.66 -12.48
CA ASN A 48 -1.32 2.80 -12.84
C ASN A 48 -0.49 4.09 -12.69
N PHE A 49 -1.15 5.24 -12.78
CA PHE A 49 -0.54 6.56 -12.66
C PHE A 49 -1.11 7.34 -11.46
N ILE A 50 -1.58 6.63 -10.44
CA ILE A 50 -2.27 7.21 -9.28
C ILE A 50 -1.26 7.99 -8.42
N SER A 51 -1.65 9.20 -8.03
CA SER A 51 -0.93 10.03 -7.06
C SER A 51 -1.74 10.33 -5.79
N ASP A 52 -3.08 10.28 -5.87
CA ASP A 52 -3.98 10.50 -4.75
C ASP A 52 -4.73 9.20 -4.39
N ILE A 53 -4.68 8.85 -3.10
CA ILE A 53 -5.27 7.65 -2.52
C ILE A 53 -6.23 7.97 -1.37
N ALA A 54 -6.69 9.22 -1.23
CA ALA A 54 -7.60 9.65 -0.17
C ALA A 54 -8.86 8.78 -0.05
N LEU A 55 -9.40 8.35 -1.20
CA LEU A 55 -10.59 7.49 -1.26
C LEU A 55 -10.40 6.13 -0.57
N LEU A 56 -9.17 5.65 -0.38
CA LEU A 56 -8.94 4.39 0.33
C LEU A 56 -9.39 4.44 1.79
N ALA A 57 -9.48 5.62 2.41
CA ALA A 57 -10.00 5.77 3.77
C ALA A 57 -11.46 5.30 3.91
N SER A 58 -12.20 5.19 2.81
CA SER A 58 -13.57 4.66 2.78
C SER A 58 -13.65 3.12 2.79
N LEU A 59 -12.51 2.41 2.76
CA LEU A 59 -12.43 0.95 2.62
C LEU A 59 -11.82 0.30 3.88
N PRO A 60 -12.49 0.36 5.05
CA PRO A 60 -11.89 -0.01 6.34
C PRO A 60 -11.62 -1.53 6.49
N ASN A 61 -12.11 -2.35 5.57
CA ASN A 61 -12.00 -3.80 5.62
C ASN A 61 -10.84 -4.38 4.80
N ILE A 62 -10.00 -3.54 4.19
CA ILE A 62 -8.87 -4.00 3.37
C ILE A 62 -7.80 -4.65 4.25
N HIS A 63 -7.45 -5.89 3.89
CA HIS A 63 -6.38 -6.69 4.50
C HIS A 63 -5.17 -6.83 3.58
N LYS A 64 -5.37 -6.75 2.26
CA LYS A 64 -4.31 -6.80 1.25
C LYS A 64 -4.50 -5.68 0.23
N LEU A 65 -3.49 -4.84 0.09
CA LEU A 65 -3.50 -3.69 -0.82
C LEU A 65 -2.23 -3.69 -1.67
N SER A 66 -2.40 -3.60 -2.98
CA SER A 66 -1.31 -3.39 -3.92
C SER A 66 -1.47 -2.06 -4.63
N LEU A 67 -0.48 -1.18 -4.46
CA LEU A 67 -0.38 0.16 -5.03
C LEU A 67 0.96 0.34 -5.75
N SER A 68 1.58 -0.77 -6.14
CA SER A 68 2.93 -0.79 -6.72
C SER A 68 2.92 -0.19 -8.13
N HIS A 69 4.05 0.35 -8.59
CA HIS A 69 4.14 1.00 -9.90
C HIS A 69 3.08 2.09 -10.08
N ASN A 70 3.10 3.08 -9.20
CA ASN A 70 2.27 4.29 -9.25
C ASN A 70 3.14 5.55 -9.10
N ARG A 71 2.54 6.70 -8.77
CA ARG A 71 3.22 7.98 -8.60
C ARG A 71 3.03 8.55 -7.19
N LEU A 72 2.85 7.67 -6.21
CA LEU A 72 2.54 8.07 -4.83
C LEU A 72 3.72 8.78 -4.18
N ILE A 73 3.41 9.87 -3.49
CA ILE A 73 4.31 10.61 -2.60
C ILE A 73 3.69 10.60 -1.20
N ASN A 74 2.46 11.08 -1.08
CA ASN A 74 1.70 11.10 0.16
C ASN A 74 0.94 9.79 0.37
N ILE A 75 1.18 9.13 1.51
CA ILE A 75 0.49 7.90 1.92
C ILE A 75 -0.27 8.04 3.24
N LEU A 76 -0.48 9.27 3.73
CA LEU A 76 -1.25 9.56 4.93
C LEU A 76 -2.61 8.84 5.01
N PRO A 77 -3.40 8.72 3.92
CA PRO A 77 -4.69 8.02 3.99
C PRO A 77 -4.59 6.55 4.44
N LEU A 78 -3.44 5.89 4.25
CA LEU A 78 -3.25 4.48 4.60
C LEU A 78 -3.33 4.24 6.12
N GLN A 79 -3.03 5.22 6.96
CA GLN A 79 -3.09 5.07 8.42
C GLN A 79 -4.50 4.69 8.92
N THR A 80 -5.53 4.92 8.12
CA THR A 80 -6.92 4.56 8.46
C THR A 80 -7.21 3.07 8.27
N LEU A 81 -6.37 2.34 7.51
CA LEU A 81 -6.57 0.95 7.14
C LEU A 81 -6.06 -0.01 8.23
N GLN A 82 -6.66 0.05 9.41
CA GLN A 82 -6.20 -0.66 10.62
C GLN A 82 -6.26 -2.19 10.54
N LYS A 83 -6.89 -2.76 9.51
CA LYS A 83 -6.93 -4.21 9.24
C LYS A 83 -5.88 -4.69 8.22
N LEU A 84 -5.06 -3.78 7.70
CA LEU A 84 -4.13 -4.05 6.62
C LEU A 84 -2.95 -4.92 7.06
N LYS A 85 -2.80 -6.10 6.44
CA LYS A 85 -1.75 -7.08 6.76
C LYS A 85 -0.66 -7.18 5.70
N PHE A 86 -1.04 -6.96 4.44
CA PHE A 86 -0.15 -7.10 3.29
C PHE A 86 -0.21 -5.84 2.44
N LEU A 87 0.89 -5.10 2.36
CA LEU A 87 0.97 -3.84 1.65
C LEU A 87 2.16 -3.84 0.67
N PHE A 88 1.85 -3.55 -0.60
CA PHE A 88 2.83 -3.47 -1.67
C PHE A 88 2.83 -2.07 -2.27
N LEU A 89 3.92 -1.33 -2.05
CA LEU A 89 4.14 0.07 -2.42
C LEU A 89 5.40 0.28 -3.26
N HIS A 90 6.04 -0.80 -3.73
CA HIS A 90 7.26 -0.70 -4.53
C HIS A 90 7.07 0.06 -5.85
N HIS A 91 8.14 0.69 -6.33
CA HIS A 91 8.13 1.59 -7.49
C HIS A 91 7.10 2.72 -7.34
N ASN A 92 7.30 3.54 -6.32
CA ASN A 92 6.60 4.82 -6.12
C ASN A 92 7.64 5.93 -5.88
N ARG A 93 7.24 7.05 -5.28
CA ARG A 93 8.10 8.21 -4.97
C ARG A 93 7.97 8.60 -3.50
N ILE A 94 7.65 7.65 -2.64
CA ILE A 94 7.37 7.85 -1.21
C ILE A 94 8.69 8.14 -0.49
N ASP A 95 8.70 9.18 0.34
CA ASP A 95 9.81 9.57 1.21
C ASP A 95 9.42 9.49 2.70
N ASP A 96 8.21 9.92 3.04
CA ASP A 96 7.63 9.81 4.39
C ASP A 96 6.78 8.55 4.54
N ILE A 97 7.20 7.68 5.46
CA ILE A 97 6.47 6.47 5.84
C ILE A 97 5.92 6.48 7.27
N GLY A 98 5.90 7.65 7.93
CA GLY A 98 5.26 7.86 9.24
C GLY A 98 3.87 7.21 9.36
N PRO A 99 2.96 7.41 8.38
CA PRO A 99 1.62 6.82 8.41
C PRO A 99 1.59 5.28 8.51
N LEU A 100 2.65 4.58 8.07
CA LEU A 100 2.71 3.11 8.14
C LEU A 100 3.00 2.61 9.56
N GLY A 101 3.62 3.45 10.41
CA GLY A 101 3.88 3.12 11.81
C GLY A 101 2.59 2.94 12.63
N GLU A 102 1.48 3.54 12.19
CA GLU A 102 0.17 3.44 12.84
C GLU A 102 -0.59 2.15 12.52
N ILE A 103 -0.13 1.37 11.53
CA ILE A 103 -0.82 0.16 11.06
C ILE A 103 -0.23 -1.07 11.74
N LYS A 104 -0.56 -1.25 13.02
CA LYS A 104 0.04 -2.30 13.89
C LYS A 104 -0.23 -3.74 13.44
N THR A 105 -1.15 -3.95 12.48
CA THR A 105 -1.51 -5.26 11.93
C THR A 105 -0.66 -5.69 10.72
N LEU A 106 0.27 -4.85 10.25
CA LEU A 106 1.12 -5.15 9.11
C LEU A 106 2.01 -6.37 9.38
N LYS A 107 1.98 -7.33 8.44
CA LYS A 107 2.81 -8.54 8.46
C LYS A 107 3.86 -8.56 7.35
N LYS A 108 3.50 -8.01 6.20
CA LYS A 108 4.36 -7.91 5.03
C LYS A 108 4.26 -6.53 4.41
N LEU A 109 5.41 -5.89 4.27
CA LEU A 109 5.55 -4.56 3.70
C LEU A 109 6.63 -4.56 2.62
N VAL A 110 6.26 -4.12 1.41
CA VAL A 110 7.20 -4.01 0.27
C VAL A 110 7.25 -2.56 -0.17
N LEU A 111 8.39 -1.92 0.08
CA LEU A 111 8.67 -0.49 -0.13
C LEU A 111 9.87 -0.26 -1.08
N SER A 112 10.35 -1.29 -1.76
CA SER A 112 11.51 -1.17 -2.64
C SER A 112 11.30 -0.16 -3.78
N HIS A 113 12.37 0.46 -4.26
CA HIS A 113 12.30 1.52 -5.28
C HIS A 113 11.36 2.68 -4.88
N ASN A 114 11.68 3.31 -3.76
CA ASN A 114 11.07 4.56 -3.30
C ASN A 114 12.19 5.58 -2.98
N ARG A 115 11.88 6.61 -2.19
CA ARG A 115 12.80 7.70 -1.81
C ARG A 115 12.99 7.78 -0.30
N ILE A 116 12.81 6.65 0.39
CA ILE A 116 12.81 6.57 1.86
C ILE A 116 14.25 6.70 2.39
N THR A 117 14.46 7.59 3.34
CA THR A 117 15.75 7.82 4.00
C THR A 117 15.76 7.30 5.44
N ASP A 118 14.59 7.27 6.08
CA ASP A 118 14.38 6.85 7.46
C ASP A 118 13.25 5.82 7.55
N ILE A 119 13.47 4.81 8.40
CA ILE A 119 12.53 3.71 8.65
C ILE A 119 12.20 3.55 10.15
N ALA A 120 12.59 4.51 10.99
CA ALA A 120 12.20 4.58 12.40
C ALA A 120 10.69 4.36 12.64
N PRO A 121 9.75 4.84 11.78
CA PRO A 121 8.33 4.56 11.96
C PRO A 121 7.96 3.07 11.99
N LEU A 122 8.81 2.18 11.46
CA LEU A 122 8.56 0.74 11.40
C LEU A 122 9.13 -0.03 12.61
N GLU A 123 9.89 0.61 13.49
CA GLU A 123 10.62 -0.03 14.60
C GLU A 123 9.70 -0.87 15.51
N TYR A 124 8.48 -0.37 15.74
CA TYR A 124 7.51 -0.96 16.68
C TYR A 124 6.27 -1.54 15.99
N LEU A 125 6.44 -2.19 14.84
CA LEU A 125 5.38 -2.99 14.21
C LEU A 125 5.44 -4.43 14.74
N PRO A 126 4.56 -4.83 15.68
CA PRO A 126 4.72 -6.06 16.46
C PRO A 126 4.58 -7.34 15.63
N ASP A 127 3.80 -7.28 14.56
CA ASP A 127 3.47 -8.42 13.71
C ASP A 127 4.26 -8.45 12.39
N LEU A 128 5.18 -7.50 12.17
CA LEU A 128 5.90 -7.40 10.90
C LEU A 128 6.93 -8.53 10.78
N VAL A 129 6.78 -9.35 9.74
CA VAL A 129 7.62 -10.52 9.48
C VAL A 129 8.49 -10.34 8.24
N TYR A 130 8.01 -9.57 7.26
CA TYR A 130 8.73 -9.33 6.02
C TYR A 130 8.77 -7.85 5.67
N LEU A 131 9.96 -7.34 5.42
CA LEU A 131 10.22 -5.98 4.97
C LEU A 131 11.17 -5.99 3.78
N ASP A 132 10.75 -5.37 2.68
CA ASP A 132 11.63 -5.09 1.54
C ASP A 132 11.77 -3.59 1.34
N ILE A 133 12.99 -3.09 1.53
CA ILE A 133 13.34 -1.66 1.47
C ILE A 133 14.49 -1.42 0.47
N ARG A 134 14.80 -2.40 -0.39
CA ARG A 134 15.87 -2.28 -1.40
C ARG A 134 15.65 -1.09 -2.31
N HIS A 135 16.73 -0.54 -2.87
CA HIS A 135 16.66 0.63 -3.74
C HIS A 135 15.93 1.83 -3.11
N ASN A 136 16.25 2.14 -1.85
CA ASN A 136 15.91 3.38 -1.17
C ASN A 136 17.20 4.08 -0.71
N PRO A 137 17.24 5.42 -0.67
CA PRO A 137 18.39 6.20 -0.23
C PRO A 137 18.54 6.21 1.31
N LEU A 138 18.55 5.03 1.95
CA LEU A 138 18.66 4.88 3.40
C LEU A 138 20.05 5.35 3.89
N HIS A 139 20.07 6.04 5.02
CA HIS A 139 21.32 6.37 5.69
C HIS A 139 21.93 5.14 6.40
N ALA A 140 23.25 5.20 6.63
CA ALA A 140 23.92 4.17 7.40
C ALA A 140 23.30 4.08 8.81
N GLY A 141 22.84 2.88 9.19
CA GLY A 141 22.22 2.65 10.49
C GLY A 141 20.70 2.80 10.54
N SER A 142 20.01 3.25 9.48
CA SER A 142 18.54 3.37 9.51
C SER A 142 17.83 2.05 9.86
N ALA A 143 18.43 0.90 9.53
CA ALA A 143 17.91 -0.44 9.85
C ALA A 143 18.44 -1.05 11.15
N ALA A 144 19.25 -0.32 11.94
CA ALA A 144 19.88 -0.87 13.15
C ALA A 144 18.88 -1.16 14.28
N HIS A 145 17.75 -0.46 14.28
CA HIS A 145 16.70 -0.58 15.30
C HIS A 145 15.69 -1.69 15.00
N LEU A 146 15.72 -2.28 13.80
CA LEU A 146 14.77 -3.33 13.44
C LEU A 146 15.05 -4.65 14.18
N PRO A 147 14.01 -5.38 14.61
CA PRO A 147 14.19 -6.63 15.34
C PRO A 147 14.88 -7.68 14.47
N GLY A 148 15.81 -8.45 15.06
CA GLY A 148 16.58 -9.47 14.34
C GLY A 148 15.75 -10.64 13.77
N SER A 149 14.50 -10.81 14.22
CA SER A 149 13.54 -11.79 13.69
C SER A 149 12.90 -11.37 12.35
N LEU A 150 13.06 -10.11 11.96
CA LEU A 150 12.48 -9.58 10.72
C LEU A 150 13.27 -10.06 9.52
N ILE A 151 12.58 -10.63 8.52
CA ILE A 151 13.19 -10.94 7.22
C ILE A 151 13.29 -9.63 6.45
N ILE A 152 14.50 -9.06 6.39
CA ILE A 152 14.76 -7.77 5.75
C ILE A 152 15.53 -7.97 4.45
N SER A 153 14.92 -7.58 3.33
CA SER A 153 15.63 -7.37 2.07
C SER A 153 16.11 -5.91 2.02
N ARG A 154 17.43 -5.70 2.18
CA ARG A 154 18.05 -4.36 2.30
C ARG A 154 19.34 -4.16 1.50
N LEU A 155 19.74 -5.13 0.66
CA LEU A 155 20.90 -5.01 -0.22
C LEU A 155 20.51 -4.40 -1.58
N PRO A 156 21.42 -3.65 -2.23
CA PRO A 156 21.12 -2.72 -3.32
C PRO A 156 20.56 -3.34 -4.59
#